data_AF-A0A1C5PGJ0-F1
#
_entry.id   AF-A0A1C5PGJ0-F1
#
_cell.length_a   1.000
_cell.length_b   1.000
_cell.length_c   1.000
_cell.angle_alpha   90.00
_cell.angle_beta   90.00
_cell.angle_gamma   90.00
#
_symmetry.space_group_name_H-M   'P 1'
#
loop_
_entity.id
_entity.type
_entity.pdbx_description
1 polymer ?
#
loop_
_entity_poly.entity_id
_entity_poly.type
_entity_poly.pdbx_seq_one_letter_code
_entity_poly.pdbx_strand_id
1 'polypeptide(L)' 'MRLYHVSDTYIQYLKQFDEKVPDNKNQKRPYVGIVVEVGGVTYYAPLSSLSPSI' A
#
# COMPACT_ATOMS: atom_id res chain seq x y z
N MET A 1 -14.94 -5.12 -1.14
CA MET A 1 -13.68 -4.34 -1.24
C MET A 1 -13.94 -2.93 -0.71
N ARG A 2 -12.98 -2.36 0.05
CA ARG A 2 -13.05 -1.00 0.61
C ARG A 2 -11.71 -0.27 0.40
N LEU A 3 -11.73 1.06 0.50
CA LEU A 3 -10.53 1.89 0.47
C LEU A 3 -10.00 2.11 1.89
N TYR A 4 -8.68 2.11 2.01
CA TYR A 4 -7.96 2.26 3.27
C TYR A 4 -6.78 3.21 3.10
N HIS A 5 -6.42 3.86 4.21
CA HIS A 5 -5.18 4.62 4.33
C HIS A 5 -4.33 3.94 5.40
N VAL A 6 -3.04 3.75 5.10
CA VAL A 6 -2.07 3.11 5.97
C VAL A 6 -1.16 4.18 6.57
N SER A 7 -0.75 4.04 7.83
CA SER A 7 0.10 5.07 8.46
C SER A 7 1.48 5.15 7.80
N ASP A 8 2.03 6.36 7.73
CA ASP A 8 3.40 6.56 7.22
C ASP A 8 4.43 5.82 8.09
N THR A 9 4.20 5.76 9.40
CA THR A 9 5.06 5.02 10.34
C THR A 9 5.14 3.53 9.99
N TYR A 10 4.03 2.92 9.59
CA TYR A 10 4.01 1.51 9.22
C TYR A 10 4.66 1.27 7.86
N ILE A 11 4.43 2.15 6.88
CA ILE A 11 5.12 2.05 5.59
C ILE A 11 6.63 2.26 5.74
N GLN A 12 7.07 3.21 6.58
CA GLN A 12 8.49 3.40 6.90
C GLN A 12 9.10 2.17 7.56
N TYR A 13 8.37 1.52 8.48
CA TYR A 13 8.79 0.25 9.07
C TYR A 13 8.96 -0.84 8.01
N LEU A 14 7.97 -1.05 7.14
CA LEU A 14 8.04 -2.08 6.09
C LEU A 14 9.21 -1.84 5.11
N LYS A 15 9.50 -0.58 4.79
CA LYS A 15 10.63 -0.18 3.93
C LYS A 15 12.00 -0.51 4.51
N GLN A 16 12.11 -0.75 5.82
CA GLN A 16 13.36 -1.25 6.42
C GLN A 16 13.69 -2.68 5.96
N PHE A 17 12.70 -3.42 5.43
CA PHE A 17 12.85 -4.82 5.01
C PHE A 17 12.77 -5.00 3.48
N ASP A 18 11.95 -4.19 2.79
CA ASP A 18 11.84 -4.24 1.32
C ASP A 18 11.67 -2.82 0.74
N GLU A 19 12.65 -2.38 -0.03
CA GLU A 19 12.67 -1.08 -0.70
C GLU A 19 11.57 -0.94 -1.77
N LYS A 20 10.98 -2.05 -2.24
CA LYS A 20 9.89 -2.04 -3.23
C LYS A 20 8.54 -1.62 -2.65
N VAL A 21 8.42 -1.51 -1.32
CA VAL A 21 7.21 -0.99 -0.68
C VAL A 21 6.97 0.45 -1.17
N PRO A 22 5.84 0.76 -1.82
CA PRO A 22 5.65 2.08 -2.44
C PRO A 22 5.62 3.25 -1.46
N ASP A 23 6.01 4.44 -1.93
CA ASP A 23 5.84 5.68 -1.17
C ASP A 23 4.39 5.94 -0.80
N ASN A 24 4.15 6.24 0.47
CA ASN A 24 2.80 6.40 1.02
C ASN A 24 2.19 7.79 0.81
N LYS A 25 2.97 8.73 0.26
CA LYS A 25 2.57 10.11 -0.07
C LYS A 25 1.94 10.86 1.12
N ASN A 26 2.59 10.84 2.28
CA ASN A 26 2.07 11.43 3.53
C ASN A 26 0.69 10.87 3.90
N GLN A 27 0.56 9.54 3.91
CA GLN A 27 -0.68 8.80 4.18
C GLN A 27 -1.84 9.11 3.21
N LYS A 28 -1.56 9.68 2.02
CA LYS A 28 -2.58 9.99 1.00
C LYS A 28 -2.72 8.90 -0.06
N ARG A 29 -1.83 7.92 -0.11
CA ARG A 29 -1.97 6.80 -1.06
C ARG A 29 -3.15 5.91 -0.63
N PRO A 30 -4.18 5.76 -1.47
CA PRO A 30 -5.27 4.84 -1.18
C PRO A 30 -4.84 3.40 -1.44
N TYR A 31 -5.22 2.50 -0.54
CA TYR A 31 -5.07 1.07 -0.67
C TYR A 31 -6.44 0.43 -0.81
N VAL A 32 -6.51 -0.65 -1.59
CA VAL A 32 -7.71 -1.46 -1.68
C VAL A 32 -7.51 -2.79 -0.97
N GLY A 33 -8.51 -3.21 -0.19
CA GLY A 33 -8.45 -4.48 0.51
C GLY A 33 -9.80 -4.94 1.06
N ILE A 34 -9.86 -6.14 1.67
CA ILE A 34 -8.83 -7.19 1.61
C ILE A 34 -8.79 -7.75 0.17
N VAL A 35 -7.60 -7.91 -0.42
CA VAL A 35 -7.41 -8.48 -1.77
C VAL A 35 -7.26 -10.00 -1.70
N VAL A 36 -6.44 -10.48 -0.77
CA VAL A 36 -6.24 -11.90 -0.48
C VAL A 36 -5.85 -12.08 0.98
N GLU A 37 -6.16 -13.23 1.56
CA GLU A 37 -5.67 -13.65 2.86
C GLU A 37 -4.83 -14.91 2.71
N VAL A 38 -3.59 -14.90 3.23
CA VAL A 38 -2.67 -16.04 3.16
C VAL A 38 -2.03 -16.22 4.53
N GLY A 39 -2.19 -17.40 5.13
CA GLY A 39 -1.58 -17.71 6.43
C GLY A 39 -2.00 -16.76 7.56
N GLY A 40 -3.23 -16.26 7.54
CA GLY A 40 -3.74 -15.29 8.52
C GLY A 40 -3.28 -13.84 8.28
N VAL A 41 -2.59 -13.56 7.17
CA VAL A 41 -2.17 -12.21 6.78
C VAL A 41 -3.09 -11.68 5.68
N THR A 42 -3.71 -10.53 5.92
CA THR A 42 -4.58 -9.84 4.96
C THR A 42 -3.78 -8.86 4.11
N TYR A 43 -3.86 -8.99 2.78
CA TYR A 43 -3.10 -8.17 1.84
C TYR A 43 -3.93 -7.00 1.29
N TYR A 44 -3.26 -5.86 1.16
CA TYR A 44 -3.80 -4.62 0.63
C TYR A 44 -2.95 -4.16 -0.55
N ALA A 45 -3.58 -3.82 -1.67
CA ALA A 45 -2.88 -3.35 -2.86
C ALA A 45 -2.87 -1.82 -2.92
N PRO A 46 -1.70 -1.18 -3.10
CA PRO A 46 -1.62 0.26 -3.32
C PRO A 46 -2.19 0.62 -4.68
N LEU A 47 -3.06 1.62 -4.74
CA LEU A 47 -3.54 2.15 -6.01
C LEU A 47 -2.58 3.24 -6.52
N SER A 48 -2.46 3.33 -7.85
CA SER A 48 -1.78 4.41 -8.55
C SER A 48 -2.68 4.95 -9.65
N SER A 49 -2.64 6.26 -9.88
CA SER A 49 -3.20 6.85 -11.08
C SER A 49 -2.44 6.34 -12.30
N LEU A 50 -3.15 6.10 -13.41
CA LEU A 50 -2.52 5.90 -14.70
C LEU A 50 -1.77 7.18 -15.08
N SER A 51 -0.44 7.18 -14.97
CA SER A 51 0.38 8.22 -15.58
C SER A 51 0.51 7.89 -17.06
N PRO A 52 0.17 8.81 -17.98
CA PRO A 52 0.47 8.60 -19.39
C PRO A 52 1.97 8.35 -19.53
N SER A 53 2.34 7.22 -20.13
CA SER A 53 3.70 7.01 -20.62
C SER A 53 3.82 7.88 -21.87
N ILE A 54 4.22 9.15 -21.69
CA ILE A 54 4.58 10.05 -22.78
C ILE A 54 6.00 9.71 -23.21
#